data_AF-A0A2W6U9G1-F1
#
_entry.id   AF-A0A2W6U9G1-F1
#
_cell.length_a   1.000
_cell.length_b   1.000
_cell.length_c   1.000
_cell.angle_alpha   90.00
_cell.angle_beta   90.00
_cell.angle_gamma   90.00
#
_symmetry.space_group_name_H-M   'P 1'
#
loop_
_entity.id
_entity.type
_entity.pdbx_description
1 polymer ?
#
loop_
_entity_poly.entity_id
_entity_poly.type
_entity_poly.pdbx_seq_one_letter_code
_entity_poly.pdbx_strand_id
1 'polypeptide(L)' 'MANPLEKLLRAGEGRILRRLQQVVKAVNALEEDYAQLTDEELRGETAELRARHEAGESLDKLMPEAFAAVREAAKR' A
#
# COMPACT_ATOMS: atom_id res chain seq x y z
N MET A 1 0.85 -30.65 11.14
CA MET A 1 0.71 -30.92 9.69
C MET A 1 -0.75 -30.72 9.34
N ALA A 2 -1.09 -29.72 8.53
CA ALA A 2 -2.50 -29.40 8.24
C ALA A 2 -3.22 -30.58 7.57
N ASN A 3 -4.40 -30.92 8.09
CA ASN A 3 -5.25 -32.01 7.58
C ASN A 3 -5.70 -31.67 6.14
N PRO A 4 -5.81 -32.64 5.20
CA PRO A 4 -6.32 -32.41 3.84
C PRO A 4 -7.59 -31.53 3.75
N LEU A 5 -8.51 -31.62 4.71
CA LEU A 5 -9.68 -30.72 4.81
C LEU A 5 -9.30 -29.25 5.05
N GLU A 6 -8.33 -28.98 5.93
CA GLU A 6 -7.83 -27.63 6.19
C GLU A 6 -7.10 -27.06 4.97
N LYS A 7 -6.34 -27.90 4.25
CA LYS A 7 -5.70 -27.49 2.99
C LYS A 7 -6.70 -27.12 1.90
N LEU A 8 -7.85 -27.82 1.85
CA LEU A 8 -8.92 -27.52 0.92
C LEU A 8 -9.66 -26.23 1.29
N LEU A 9 -9.96 -26.02 2.57
CA LEU A 9 -10.58 -24.78 3.06
C LEU A 9 -9.72 -23.54 2.82
N ARG A 10 -8.38 -23.69 2.93
CA ARG A 10 -7.40 -22.61 2.70
C ARG A 10 -6.95 -22.48 1.24
N ALA A 11 -7.52 -23.26 0.33
CA ALA A 11 -7.12 -23.25 -1.07
C ALA A 11 -7.38 -21.86 -1.69
N GLY A 12 -6.31 -21.15 -2.04
CA GLY A 12 -6.37 -19.79 -2.61
C GLY A 12 -5.90 -18.68 -1.66
N GLU A 13 -5.96 -18.89 -0.34
CA GLU A 13 -5.48 -17.91 0.66
C GLU A 13 -4.00 -17.58 0.46
N GLY A 14 -3.17 -18.60 0.19
CA GLY A 14 -1.74 -18.41 -0.05
C GLY A 14 -1.41 -17.59 -1.30
N ARG A 15 -2.32 -17.46 -2.27
CA ARG A 15 -2.14 -16.55 -3.42
C ARG A 15 -2.47 -15.11 -3.02
N ILE A 16 -3.57 -14.91 -2.29
CA ILE A 16 -3.97 -13.60 -1.78
C ILE A 16 -2.90 -13.07 -0.82
N LEU A 17 -2.43 -13.89 0.12
CA LEU A 17 -1.39 -13.52 1.07
C LEU A 17 -0.11 -13.07 0.36
N ARG A 18 0.32 -13.80 -0.68
CA ARG A 18 1.50 -13.39 -1.47
C ARG A 18 1.29 -12.06 -2.18
N ARG A 19 0.09 -11.78 -2.70
CA ARG A 19 -0.22 -10.47 -3.31
C ARG A 19 -0.16 -9.35 -2.27
N LEU A 20 -0.77 -9.54 -1.11
CA LEU A 20 -0.74 -8.57 -0.02
C LEU A 20 0.68 -8.32 0.49
N GLN A 21 1.52 -9.36 0.58
CA GLN A 21 2.93 -9.21 0.94
C GLN A 21 3.71 -8.35 -0.05
N GLN A 22 3.41 -8.41 -1.36
CA GLN A 22 4.04 -7.52 -2.33
C GLN A 22 3.59 -6.06 -2.15
N VAL A 23 2.32 -5.82 -1.84
CA VAL A 23 1.81 -4.47 -1.54
C VAL A 23 2.51 -3.91 -0.30
N VAL A 24 2.59 -4.68 0.79
CA VAL A 24 3.30 -4.28 2.01
C VAL A 24 4.77 -3.95 1.71
N LYS A 25 5.44 -4.76 0.89
CA LYS A 25 6.82 -4.50 0.50
C LYS A 25 6.96 -3.19 -0.27
N ALA A 26 6.05 -2.90 -1.20
CA ALA A 26 6.06 -1.66 -1.97
C ALA A 26 5.84 -0.43 -1.07
N VAL A 27 4.86 -0.49 -0.15
CA VAL A 27 4.60 0.59 0.81
C VAL A 27 5.80 0.83 1.74
N ASN A 28 6.38 -0.24 2.29
CA ASN A 28 7.51 -0.12 3.22
C ASN A 28 8.77 0.44 2.53
N ALA A 29 8.94 0.21 1.23
CA ALA A 29 10.06 0.78 0.48
C ALA A 29 10.00 2.31 0.39
N LEU A 30 8.81 2.91 0.56
CA LEU A 30 8.60 4.35 0.53
C LEU A 30 8.68 5.00 1.92
N GLU A 31 8.80 4.22 3.00
CA GLU A 31 8.73 4.74 4.37
C GLU A 31 9.79 5.80 4.67
N GLU A 32 11.04 5.56 4.28
CA GLU A 32 12.14 6.50 4.56
C GLU A 32 11.97 7.84 3.81
N ASP A 33 11.44 7.79 2.60
CA ASP A 33 11.19 8.99 1.78
C ASP A 33 10.06 9.83 2.38
N TYR A 34 8.94 9.18 2.74
CA TYR A 34 7.78 9.89 3.33
C TYR A 34 8.06 10.41 4.74
N ALA A 35 8.91 9.72 5.52
CA ALA A 35 9.30 10.18 6.85
C ALA A 35 10.11 11.49 6.82
N GLN A 36 10.74 11.81 5.68
CA GLN A 36 11.52 13.05 5.51
C GLN A 36 10.65 14.26 5.12
N LEU A 37 9.41 14.03 4.68
CA LEU A 37 8.51 15.11 4.28
C LEU A 37 8.10 15.97 5.47
N THR A 38 7.97 17.26 5.27
CA THR A 38 7.28 18.17 6.19
C THR A 38 5.77 17.93 6.17
N ASP A 39 5.04 18.46 7.16
CA ASP A 39 3.58 18.32 7.20
C ASP A 39 2.87 18.98 6.00
N GLU A 40 3.48 20.03 5.43
CA GLU A 40 2.95 20.70 4.24
C GLU A 40 3.17 19.85 2.99
N GLU A 41 4.37 19.27 2.83
CA GLU A 41 4.69 18.35 1.74
C GLU A 41 3.81 17.09 1.81
N LEU A 42 3.68 16.48 2.99
CA LEU A 42 2.84 15.30 3.20
C LEU A 42 1.35 15.58 2.90
N ARG A 43 0.86 16.79 3.20
CA ARG A 43 -0.50 17.21 2.80
C ARG A 43 -0.61 17.42 1.29
N GLY A 44 0.46 17.91 0.66
CA GLY A 44 0.56 18.13 -0.79
C GLY A 44 0.37 16.86 -1.61
N GLU A 45 0.83 15.71 -1.11
CA GLU A 45 0.67 14.39 -1.73
C GLU A 45 -0.78 14.09 -2.16
N THR A 46 -1.76 14.53 -1.37
CA THR A 46 -3.19 14.30 -1.70
C THR A 46 -3.59 15.01 -3.00
N ALA A 47 -3.08 16.22 -3.22
CA ALA A 47 -3.37 16.97 -4.44
C ALA A 47 -2.69 16.33 -5.66
N GLU A 48 -1.44 15.88 -5.51
CA GLU A 48 -0.69 15.20 -6.56
C GLU A 48 -1.34 13.87 -6.97
N LEU A 49 -1.65 13.01 -6.00
CA LEU A 49 -2.27 11.71 -6.25
C LEU A 49 -3.66 11.86 -6.89
N ARG A 50 -4.42 12.89 -6.51
CA ARG A 50 -5.71 13.20 -7.15
C ARG A 50 -5.52 13.63 -8.60
N ALA A 51 -4.57 14.52 -8.87
CA ALA A 51 -4.30 14.98 -10.24
C ALA A 51 -3.85 13.82 -11.14
N ARG A 52 -2.99 12.92 -10.63
CA ARG A 52 -2.56 11.70 -11.34
C ARG A 52 -3.72 10.74 -11.61
N HIS A 53 -4.63 10.59 -10.65
CA HIS A 53 -5.83 9.77 -10.85
C HIS A 53 -6.75 10.36 -11.92
N GLU A 54 -6.99 11.68 -11.88
CA GLU A 54 -7.76 12.40 -12.89
C GLU A 54 -7.13 12.32 -14.29
N ALA A 55 -5.79 12.24 -14.35
CA ALA A 55 -5.03 11.99 -15.58
C ALA A 55 -5.10 10.53 -16.08
N GLY A 56 -5.83 9.65 -15.38
CA GLY A 56 -6.09 8.27 -15.78
C GLY A 56 -5.21 7.20 -15.13
N GLU A 57 -4.37 7.57 -14.15
CA GLU A 57 -3.63 6.58 -13.38
C GLU A 57 -4.58 5.77 -12.48
N SER A 58 -4.42 4.44 -12.46
CA SER A 58 -5.30 3.57 -11.69
C SER A 58 -4.98 3.64 -10.19
N LEU A 59 -6.02 3.47 -9.36
CA LEU A 59 -5.84 3.41 -7.90
C LEU A 59 -4.85 2.31 -7.47
N ASP A 60 -4.80 1.18 -8.20
CA ASP A 60 -3.82 0.11 -7.94
C ASP A 60 -2.36 0.58 -8.08
N LYS A 61 -2.07 1.52 -8.99
CA LYS A 61 -0.74 2.09 -9.18
C LYS A 61 -0.40 3.13 -8.12
N LEU A 62 -1.39 3.94 -7.73
CA LEU A 62 -1.26 4.99 -6.70
C LEU A 62 -1.24 4.42 -5.28
N MET A 63 -1.76 3.21 -5.08
CA MET A 63 -1.96 2.59 -3.77
C MET A 63 -0.70 2.57 -2.88
N PRO A 64 0.52 2.23 -3.35
CA PRO A 64 1.69 2.21 -2.49
C PRO A 64 2.02 3.59 -1.88
N GLU A 65 2.02 4.63 -2.70
CA GLU A 65 2.30 6.02 -2.32
C GLU A 65 1.20 6.57 -1.39
N ALA A 66 -0.06 6.34 -1.75
CA ALA A 66 -1.19 6.75 -0.93
C ALA A 66 -1.17 6.10 0.47
N PHE A 67 -0.82 4.81 0.55
CA PHE A 67 -0.69 4.12 1.83
C PHE A 67 0.53 4.57 2.63
N ALA A 68 1.65 4.91 1.97
CA ALA A 68 2.82 5.48 2.62
C ALA A 68 2.49 6.84 3.26
N ALA A 69 1.80 7.72 2.53
CA ALA A 69 1.33 9.00 3.04
C ALA A 69 0.40 8.84 4.26
N VAL A 70 -0.60 7.95 4.18
CA VAL A 70 -1.54 7.69 5.29
C VAL A 70 -0.83 7.10 6.51
N ARG A 71 0.13 6.19 6.30
CA ARG A 71 0.90 5.58 7.38
C ARG A 71 1.74 6.61 8.12
N GLU A 72 2.43 7.49 7.40
CA GLU A 72 3.22 8.56 8.02
C GLU A 72 2.32 9.58 8.74
N ALA A 73 1.20 9.95 8.13
CA ALA A 73 0.22 10.84 8.75
C ALA A 73 -0.38 10.26 10.04
N ALA A 74 -0.53 8.93 10.15
CA ALA A 74 -1.02 8.26 11.36
C ALA A 74 0.06 8.07 12.44
N LYS A 75 1.35 8.13 12.06
CA LYS A 75 2.48 7.92 12.96
C LYS A 75 2.88 9.19 13.70
N ARG A 76 2.71 10.36 13.07
CA ARG A 76 2.96 11.69 13.66
C ARG A 76 1.84 12.10 14.60
#